data_AF-A0A094F5U1-F1
#
_entry.id   AF-A0A094F5U1-F1
#
_cell.length_a   1.000
_cell.length_b   1.000
_cell.length_c   1.000
_cell.angle_alpha   90.00
_cell.angle_beta   90.00
_cell.angle_gamma   90.00
#
_symmetry.space_group_name_H-M   'P 1'
#
loop_
_entity.id
_entity.type
_entity.pdbx_description
1 polymer ?
#
loop_
_entity_poly.entity_id
_entity_poly.type
_entity_poly.pdbx_seq_one_letter_code
_entity_poly.pdbx_strand_id
1 'polypeptide(L)'
;MTAAERRLLRRMALRFVLWDSAAALRMIYVENDGSRAWCIQQDGVEAELRVLHNLHGHFSSSILQKEVIGKAYWPTRFKDIDKYCKSCPQCQAVGPLRPSTGLNPIFELMPWDMFGMDFIGPIYPVSKRGNK
;
A
#
# COMPACT_ATOMS: atom_id res chain seq x y z
N MET A 1 -6.20 32.31 -15.63
CA MET A 1 -5.02 32.16 -14.75
C MET A 1 -4.57 33.50 -14.20
N THR A 2 -4.54 33.62 -12.87
CA THR A 2 -4.11 34.84 -12.16
C THR A 2 -2.59 35.05 -12.27
N ALA A 3 -2.12 36.26 -11.94
CA ALA A 3 -0.68 36.55 -11.90
C ALA A 3 0.05 35.70 -10.82
N ALA A 4 -0.64 35.40 -9.71
CA ALA A 4 -0.12 34.57 -8.63
C ALA A 4 0.09 33.12 -9.07
N GLU A 5 -0.88 32.52 -9.79
CA GLU A 5 -0.77 31.16 -10.34
C GLU A 5 0.41 31.03 -11.31
N ARG A 6 0.61 32.02 -12.19
CA ARG A 6 1.76 32.02 -13.12
C ARG A 6 3.10 32.07 -12.38
N ARG A 7 3.20 32.84 -11.29
CA ARG A 7 4.40 32.89 -10.45
C ARG A 7 4.67 31.55 -9.76
N LEU A 8 3.63 30.91 -9.23
CA LEU A 8 3.74 29.60 -8.59
C LEU A 8 4.22 28.54 -9.58
N LEU A 9 3.60 28.47 -10.76
CA LEU A 9 3.99 27.50 -11.79
C LEU A 9 5.43 27.69 -12.25
N ARG A 10 5.86 28.95 -12.48
CA ARG A 10 7.27 29.24 -12.81
C ARG A 10 8.21 28.74 -11.72
N ARG A 11 7.89 29.00 -10.45
CA ARG A 11 8.69 28.54 -9.31
C ARG A 11 8.77 27.01 -9.24
N MET A 12 7.66 26.31 -9.47
CA MET A 12 7.63 24.84 -9.47
C MET A 12 8.39 24.25 -10.66
N ALA A 13 8.27 24.87 -11.83
CA ALA A 13 8.95 24.44 -13.06
C ALA A 13 10.48 24.51 -12.96
N LEU A 14 11.05 25.40 -12.12
CA LEU A 14 12.50 25.49 -11.90
C LEU A 14 13.12 24.19 -11.37
N ARG A 15 12.33 23.29 -10.79
CA ARG A 15 12.80 21.98 -10.33
C ARG A 15 12.96 20.97 -11.46
N PHE A 16 12.45 21.26 -12.65
CA PHE A 16 12.57 20.39 -13.81
C PHE A 16 13.69 20.89 -14.71
N VAL A 17 14.64 20.00 -15.00
CA VAL A 17 15.80 20.30 -15.82
C VAL A 17 15.87 19.30 -16.96
N LEU A 18 16.19 19.77 -18.16
CA LEU A 18 16.50 18.90 -19.27
C LEU A 18 17.95 18.45 -19.15
N TRP A 19 18.14 17.14 -19.07
CA TRP A 19 19.44 16.50 -19.09
C TRP A 19 19.75 16.03 -20.50
N ASP A 20 20.86 16.50 -21.02
CA ASP A 20 21.39 16.06 -22.30
C ASP A 20 22.21 14.77 -22.12
N SER A 21 21.75 13.71 -22.76
CA SER A 21 22.48 12.48 -22.91
C SER A 21 22.63 12.22 -24.40
N ALA A 22 23.75 11.63 -24.81
CA ALA A 22 24.11 11.35 -26.21
C ALA A 22 23.01 10.63 -27.03
N ALA A 23 22.00 10.04 -26.39
CA ALA A 23 20.86 9.37 -27.02
C ALA A 23 19.55 10.19 -27.05
N ALA A 24 19.30 11.10 -26.10
CA ALA A 24 18.08 11.92 -26.03
C ALA A 24 18.11 12.91 -24.84
N LEU A 25 17.38 14.02 -24.99
CA LEU A 25 17.00 14.87 -23.87
C LEU A 25 16.01 14.14 -22.96
N ARG A 26 16.32 14.07 -21.67
CA ARG A 26 15.39 13.56 -20.64
C ARG A 26 15.12 14.62 -19.60
N MET A 27 13.87 14.69 -19.13
CA MET A 27 13.50 15.56 -18.03
C MET A 27 13.87 14.92 -16.69
N ILE A 28 14.53 15.68 -15.82
CA ILE A 28 14.93 15.29 -14.48
C ILE A 28 14.28 16.25 -13.48
N TYR A 29 13.86 15.73 -12.34
CA TYR A 29 13.37 16.51 -11.21
C TYR A 29 14.46 16.66 -10.15
N VAL A 30 14.65 17.88 -9.64
CA VAL A 30 15.60 18.20 -8.56
C VAL A 30 14.84 18.26 -7.23
N GLU A 31 15.21 17.36 -6.34
CA GLU A 31 14.68 17.27 -4.98
C GLU A 31 15.20 18.41 -4.09
N ASN A 32 14.62 18.57 -2.90
CA ASN A 32 15.02 19.62 -1.97
C ASN A 32 16.44 19.46 -1.42
N ASP A 33 16.93 18.22 -1.33
CA ASP A 33 18.29 17.89 -0.91
C ASP A 33 19.31 18.00 -2.07
N GLY A 34 18.87 18.41 -3.26
CA GLY A 34 19.69 18.51 -4.46
C GLY A 34 19.84 17.20 -5.23
N SER A 35 19.30 16.08 -4.72
CA SER A 35 19.29 14.82 -5.45
C SER A 35 18.41 14.91 -6.70
N ARG A 36 18.70 14.05 -7.69
CA ARG A 36 18.11 14.10 -9.03
C ARG A 36 17.33 12.82 -9.30
N ALA A 37 16.06 12.96 -9.65
CA ALA A 37 15.16 11.86 -9.95
C ALA A 37 14.73 11.87 -11.42
N TRP A 38 14.66 10.70 -12.05
CA TRP A 38 14.14 10.57 -13.40
C TRP A 38 12.64 10.87 -13.44
N CYS A 39 12.21 11.74 -14.35
CA CYS A 39 10.78 11.94 -14.56
C CYS A 39 10.21 10.75 -15.33
N ILE A 40 9.17 10.12 -14.78
CA ILE A 40 8.51 8.96 -15.39
C ILE A 40 7.15 9.40 -15.94
N GLN A 41 6.80 8.88 -17.12
CA GLN A 41 5.47 9.05 -17.69
C GLN A 41 4.46 8.12 -17.03
N GLN A 42 3.16 8.43 -17.18
CA GLN A 42 2.09 7.74 -16.46
C GLN A 42 2.01 6.23 -16.75
N ASP A 43 2.35 5.83 -17.96
CA ASP A 43 2.45 4.43 -18.42
C ASP A 43 3.56 3.64 -17.73
N GLY A 44 4.67 4.30 -17.37
CA GLY A 44 5.80 3.70 -16.66
C GLY A 44 5.63 3.60 -15.14
N VAL A 45 4.64 4.27 -14.55
CA VAL A 45 4.47 4.35 -13.09
C VAL A 45 4.25 2.97 -12.46
N GLU A 46 3.38 2.14 -13.05
CA GLU A 46 3.09 0.81 -12.50
C GLU A 46 4.33 -0.10 -12.53
N ALA A 47 5.11 -0.04 -13.61
CA ALA A 47 6.34 -0.80 -13.74
C ALA A 47 7.36 -0.40 -12.67
N GLU A 48 7.52 0.91 -12.44
CA GLU A 48 8.41 1.44 -11.40
C GLU A 48 7.95 1.01 -10.00
N LEU A 49 6.66 1.18 -9.69
CA LEU A 49 6.08 0.77 -8.41
C LEU A 49 6.27 -0.72 -8.14
N ARG A 50 6.10 -1.56 -9.16
CA ARG A 50 6.33 -3.00 -9.07
C ARG A 50 7.79 -3.32 -8.75
N VAL A 51 8.73 -2.69 -9.45
CA VAL A 51 10.17 -2.88 -9.18
C VAL A 51 10.49 -2.46 -7.76
N LEU A 52 10.15 -1.23 -7.38
CA LEU A 52 10.46 -0.69 -6.06
C LEU A 52 9.85 -1.53 -4.94
N HIS A 53 8.59 -1.96 -5.07
CA HIS A 53 7.91 -2.77 -4.07
C HIS A 53 8.53 -4.16 -3.92
N ASN A 54 8.93 -4.79 -5.02
CA ASN A 54 9.42 -6.18 -5.03
C ASN A 54 10.91 -6.33 -4.72
N LEU A 55 11.70 -5.24 -4.64
CA LEU A 55 13.16 -5.26 -4.46
C LEU A 55 13.67 -6.28 -3.42
N HIS A 56 13.24 -6.15 -2.15
CA HIS A 56 13.75 -6.96 -1.03
C HIS A 56 12.67 -7.52 -0.11
N GLY A 57 11.46 -7.75 -0.64
CA GLY A 57 10.38 -8.40 0.11
C GLY A 57 9.24 -7.47 0.49
N HIS A 58 8.63 -6.82 -0.51
CA HIS A 58 7.39 -6.07 -0.35
C HIS A 58 7.51 -4.90 0.64
N PHE A 59 8.40 -3.94 0.35
CA PHE A 59 8.61 -2.79 1.22
C PHE A 59 7.31 -2.05 1.55
N SER A 60 7.21 -1.60 2.80
CA SER A 60 6.09 -0.78 3.24
C SER A 60 6.06 0.56 2.50
N SER A 61 4.88 1.19 2.46
CA SER A 61 4.68 2.51 1.85
C SER A 61 5.69 3.54 2.37
N SER A 62 5.98 3.57 3.68
CA SER A 62 6.91 4.53 4.27
C SER A 62 8.36 4.35 3.82
N ILE A 63 8.80 3.10 3.57
CA ILE A 63 10.13 2.81 3.04
C ILE A 63 10.20 3.25 1.58
N LEU A 64 9.20 2.86 0.78
CA LEU A 64 9.13 3.20 -0.65
C LEU A 64 9.12 4.71 -0.90
N GLN A 65 8.38 5.47 -0.08
CA GLN A 65 8.35 6.92 -0.20
C GLN A 65 9.72 7.57 0.06
N LYS A 66 10.57 6.96 0.89
CA LYS A 66 11.95 7.43 1.09
C LYS A 66 12.84 7.00 -0.08
N GLU A 67 12.71 5.75 -0.52
CA GLU A 67 13.52 5.16 -1.59
C GLU A 67 13.27 5.81 -2.96
N VAL A 68 12.06 6.28 -3.23
CA VAL A 68 11.72 6.90 -4.53
C VAL A 68 12.34 8.29 -4.70
N ILE A 69 12.64 8.98 -3.59
CA ILE A 69 13.27 10.32 -3.61
C ILE A 69 14.68 10.17 -4.19
N GLY A 70 15.01 11.00 -5.18
CA GLY A 70 16.30 10.92 -5.86
C GLY A 70 16.46 9.73 -6.82
N LYS A 71 15.39 8.95 -7.06
CA LYS A 71 15.37 7.89 -8.10
C LYS A 71 14.36 8.18 -9.19
N ALA A 72 13.11 8.41 -8.80
CA ALA A 72 12.00 8.57 -9.73
C ALA A 72 11.02 9.66 -9.28
N TYR A 73 10.49 10.40 -10.26
CA TYR A 73 9.54 11.48 -10.01
C TYR A 73 8.34 11.40 -10.94
N TRP A 74 7.16 11.48 -10.34
CA TRP A 74 5.91 11.85 -10.98
C TRP A 74 5.02 12.57 -9.94
N PRO A 75 4.04 13.40 -10.36
CA PRO A 75 3.35 14.32 -9.45
C PRO A 75 2.63 13.66 -8.26
N THR A 76 2.13 12.43 -8.44
CA THR A 76 1.32 11.70 -7.46
C THR A 76 2.07 10.56 -6.75
N ARG A 77 3.41 10.48 -6.87
CA ARG A 77 4.21 9.34 -6.42
C ARG A 77 3.92 8.81 -5.02
N PHE A 78 3.75 9.69 -4.04
CA PHE A 78 3.48 9.25 -2.67
C PHE A 78 2.06 8.66 -2.50
N LYS A 79 1.06 9.20 -3.20
CA LYS A 79 -0.30 8.67 -3.19
C LYS A 79 -0.37 7.32 -3.92
N ASP A 80 0.32 7.22 -5.04
CA ASP A 80 0.33 5.99 -5.85
C ASP A 80 1.08 4.86 -5.14
N ILE A 81 2.20 5.15 -4.47
CA ILE A 81 2.91 4.20 -3.61
C ILE A 81 1.98 3.66 -2.52
N ASP A 82 1.28 4.55 -1.80
CA ASP A 82 0.38 4.12 -0.72
C ASP A 82 -0.77 3.23 -1.24
N LYS A 83 -1.37 3.63 -2.37
CA LYS A 83 -2.42 2.85 -3.02
C LYS A 83 -1.90 1.48 -3.47
N TYR A 84 -0.72 1.42 -4.09
CA TYR A 84 -0.12 0.20 -4.61
C TYR A 84 0.20 -0.81 -3.50
N CYS A 85 0.81 -0.35 -2.40
CA CYS A 85 1.12 -1.22 -1.26
C CYS A 85 -0.15 -1.78 -0.60
N LYS A 86 -1.22 -0.98 -0.51
CA LYS A 86 -2.52 -1.42 0.02
C LYS A 86 -3.23 -2.42 -0.89
N SER A 87 -3.01 -2.37 -2.20
CA SER A 87 -3.61 -3.30 -3.16
C SER A 87 -2.81 -4.58 -3.36
N CYS A 88 -1.60 -4.72 -2.79
CA CYS A 88 -0.78 -5.92 -2.94
C CYS A 88 -1.42 -7.14 -2.23
N PRO A 89 -1.83 -8.19 -2.96
CA PRO A 89 -2.50 -9.35 -2.38
C PRO A 89 -1.62 -10.12 -1.39
N GLN A 90 -0.33 -10.28 -1.68
CA GLN A 90 0.62 -10.96 -0.80
C GLN A 90 0.74 -10.25 0.55
N CYS A 91 0.85 -8.91 0.54
CA CYS A 91 0.88 -8.11 1.75
C CYS A 91 -0.43 -8.16 2.53
N GLN A 92 -1.58 -8.16 1.84
CA GLN A 92 -2.88 -8.24 2.51
C GLN A 92 -3.12 -9.61 3.14
N ALA A 93 -2.60 -10.70 2.56
CA ALA A 93 -2.75 -12.05 3.08
C ALA A 93 -1.92 -12.30 4.36
N VAL A 94 -0.75 -11.65 4.48
CA VAL A 94 0.18 -11.82 5.62
C VAL A 94 0.08 -10.67 6.64
N GLY A 95 -0.55 -9.57 6.25
CA GLY A 95 -0.69 -8.37 7.07
C GLY A 95 -1.45 -8.63 8.37
N PRO A 96 -1.30 -7.75 9.37
CA PRO A 96 -1.99 -7.89 10.64
C PRO A 96 -3.50 -7.93 10.41
N LEU A 97 -4.13 -8.98 10.95
CA LEU A 97 -5.57 -9.06 11.01
C LEU A 97 -6.09 -7.84 11.77
N ARG A 98 -7.02 -7.11 11.16
CA ARG A 98 -7.73 -6.06 11.89
C ARG A 98 -8.50 -6.75 13.02
N PRO A 99 -8.37 -6.28 14.27
CA PRO A 99 -9.17 -6.83 15.35
C PRO A 99 -10.64 -6.73 14.95
N SER A 100 -11.39 -7.82 15.17
CA SER A 100 -12.84 -7.78 15.05
C SER A 100 -13.36 -6.63 15.91
N THR A 101 -14.32 -5.87 15.38
CA THR A 101 -15.13 -4.98 16.20
C THR A 101 -15.77 -5.78 17.33
N GLY A 102 -16.00 -5.15 18.48
CA GLY A 102 -16.60 -5.80 19.65
C GLY A 102 -17.92 -6.48 19.29
N LEU A 103 -18.13 -7.68 19.86
CA LEU A 103 -19.41 -8.36 19.75
C LEU A 103 -20.40 -7.73 20.73
N ASN A 104 -21.63 -7.53 20.29
CA ASN A 104 -22.73 -7.22 21.21
C ASN A 104 -23.22 -8.55 21.81
N PRO A 105 -23.25 -8.69 23.14
CA PRO A 105 -23.81 -9.88 23.75
C PRO A 105 -25.31 -9.98 23.43
N ILE A 106 -25.79 -11.19 23.20
CA ILE A 106 -27.21 -11.50 23.18
C ILE A 106 -27.68 -11.51 24.64
N PHE A 107 -28.72 -10.75 24.96
CA PHE A 107 -29.34 -10.77 26.29
C PHE A 107 -30.49 -11.78 26.30
N GLU A 108 -30.39 -12.80 27.15
CA GLU A 108 -31.46 -13.74 27.47
C GLU A 108 -32.19 -13.27 28.73
N LEU A 109 -33.52 -13.31 28.74
CA LEU A 109 -34.35 -12.82 29.86
C LEU A 109 -34.96 -13.97 30.66
N MET A 110 -35.11 -15.14 30.05
CA MET A 110 -35.77 -16.31 30.59
C MET A 110 -35.04 -17.62 30.23
N PRO A 111 -35.17 -18.69 31.04
CA PRO A 111 -34.71 -20.01 30.65
C PRO A 111 -35.33 -20.44 29.30
N TRP A 112 -34.52 -21.04 28.42
CA TRP A 112 -34.86 -21.48 27.05
C TRP A 112 -34.92 -20.40 25.97
N ASP A 113 -34.54 -19.16 26.25
CA ASP A 113 -34.49 -18.09 25.24
C ASP A 113 -33.43 -18.34 24.16
N MET A 114 -32.35 -19.05 24.49
CA MET A 114 -31.33 -19.50 23.55
C MET A 114 -30.68 -20.81 24.01
N PHE A 115 -30.29 -21.66 23.07
CA PHE A 115 -29.44 -22.81 23.34
C PHE A 115 -28.34 -22.89 22.27
N GLY A 116 -27.10 -23.09 22.72
CA GLY A 116 -25.99 -23.42 21.83
C GLY A 116 -25.85 -24.94 21.72
N MET A 117 -25.76 -25.45 20.49
CA MET A 117 -25.38 -26.84 20.23
C MET A 117 -24.03 -26.85 19.52
N ASP A 118 -23.14 -27.73 19.96
CA ASP A 118 -21.86 -27.98 19.29
C ASP A 118 -21.65 -29.50 19.20
N PHE A 119 -20.94 -29.93 18.16
CA PHE A 119 -20.56 -31.33 18.01
C PHE A 119 -19.17 -31.54 18.59
N ILE A 120 -19.05 -32.54 19.45
CA ILE A 120 -17.73 -33.00 19.88
C ILE A 120 -17.14 -33.81 18.71
N GLY A 121 -15.90 -33.46 18.31
CA GLY A 121 -15.13 -34.19 17.30
C GLY A 121 -14.84 -35.64 17.68
N PRO A 122 -14.05 -36.39 16.89
CA PRO A 122 -13.95 -37.85 17.00
C PRO A 122 -13.82 -38.32 18.45
N ILE A 123 -14.80 -39.09 18.91
CA ILE A 123 -14.89 -39.54 20.28
C ILE A 123 -13.96 -40.74 20.44
N TYR A 124 -12.80 -40.49 21.06
CA TYR A 124 -11.86 -41.55 21.39
C TYR A 124 -11.50 -41.53 22.89
N PRO A 125 -11.63 -42.66 23.61
CA PRO A 125 -12.11 -43.96 23.12
C PRO A 125 -13.63 -43.97 22.84
N VAL A 126 -14.06 -44.90 21.98
CA VAL A 126 -15.49 -45.11 21.67
C VAL A 126 -16.26 -45.30 22.97
N SER A 127 -17.41 -44.63 23.09
CA SER A 127 -18.24 -44.76 24.29
C SER A 127 -18.72 -46.20 24.48
N LYS A 128 -19.15 -46.57 25.69
CA LYS A 128 -19.74 -47.89 25.97
C LYS A 128 -20.96 -48.22 25.09
N ARG A 129 -21.59 -47.20 24.48
CA ARG A 129 -22.74 -47.33 23.56
C ARG A 129 -22.34 -47.31 22.09
N GLY A 130 -21.06 -47.28 21.77
CA GLY A 130 -20.58 -47.29 20.38
C GLY A 130 -20.56 -45.93 19.70
N ASN A 131 -20.74 -44.82 20.44
CA ASN A 131 -20.66 -43.47 19.87
C ASN A 131 -19.20 -43.15 19.52
N LYS A 132 -18.99 -42.66 18.30
CA LYS A 132 -17.69 -42.30 17.70
C LYS A 132 -17.72 -40.84 17.27
#